data_AF-A0A351FDW3-F1
#
_entry.id   AF-A0A351FDW3-F1
#
_cell.length_a   1.000
_cell.length_b   1.000
_cell.length_c   1.000
_cell.angle_alpha   90.00
_cell.angle_beta   90.00
_cell.angle_gamma   90.00
#
_symmetry.space_group_name_H-M   'P 1'
#
loop_
_entity.id
_entity.type
_entity.pdbx_description
1 polymer ?
#
loop_
_entity_poly.entity_id
_entity_poly.type
_entity_poly.pdbx_seq_one_letter_code
_entity_poly.pdbx_strand_id
1 'polypeptide(L)'
;FKRLFTDNSALASPNRWRTLPALLDPKVQDRVVHGSDFPIPSGGFGPWIGGLLSGKSFREARKIANPLERDCFIKQAVGFRESTFTRLPDLLP
;
A
#
# COMPACT_ATOMS: atom_id res chain seq x y z
N PHE A 1 13.81 0.14 18.92
CA PHE A 1 13.13 1.45 18.92
C PHE A 1 11.63 1.27 19.15
N LYS A 2 11.06 1.73 20.28
CA LYS A 2 9.63 1.46 20.61
C LYS A 2 8.64 2.20 19.70
N ARG A 3 8.93 3.47 19.37
CA ARG A 3 8.08 4.36 18.54
C ARG A 3 8.57 4.49 17.08
N LEU A 4 9.32 3.52 16.57
CA LEU A 4 9.74 3.53 15.17
C LEU A 4 8.70 2.81 14.31
N PHE A 5 8.21 3.53 13.31
CA PHE A 5 7.22 3.11 12.32
C PHE A 5 7.75 3.41 10.92
N THR A 6 7.16 2.75 9.93
CA THR A 6 7.41 3.01 8.51
C THR A 6 6.08 3.28 7.82
N ASP A 7 6.11 3.98 6.69
CA ASP A 7 4.93 4.17 5.85
C ASP A 7 4.99 3.28 4.60
N ASN A 8 3.85 3.19 3.90
CA ASN A 8 3.74 2.43 2.66
C ASN A 8 3.73 3.29 1.37
N SER A 9 4.36 4.47 1.40
CA SER A 9 4.36 5.41 0.28
C SER A 9 5.31 5.02 -0.87
N ALA A 10 4.87 5.35 -2.08
CA ALA A 10 5.53 5.11 -3.36
C ALA A 10 5.85 3.62 -3.66
N LEU A 11 5.12 2.71 -3.02
CA LEU A 11 5.35 1.27 -3.14
C LEU A 11 4.57 0.61 -4.27
N ALA A 12 3.49 1.23 -4.75
CA ALA A 12 2.74 0.74 -5.89
C ALA A 12 3.42 1.05 -7.24
N SER A 13 4.59 1.70 -7.20
CA SER A 13 5.37 2.05 -8.38
C SER A 13 6.13 0.83 -8.97
N PRO A 14 6.36 0.79 -10.29
CA PRO A 14 7.11 -0.29 -10.94
C PRO A 14 8.52 -0.52 -10.38
N ASN A 15 9.14 0.51 -9.79
CA ASN A 15 10.51 0.44 -9.29
C ASN A 15 10.59 -0.05 -7.83
N ARG A 16 9.49 0.01 -7.07
CA ARG A 16 9.51 -0.25 -5.61
C ARG A 16 8.62 -1.39 -5.16
N TRP A 17 7.81 -1.99 -6.03
CA TRP A 17 6.90 -3.09 -5.65
C TRP A 17 7.61 -4.28 -4.98
N ARG A 18 8.91 -4.50 -5.26
CA ARG A 18 9.70 -5.60 -4.68
C ARG A 18 9.88 -5.50 -3.17
N THR A 19 9.63 -4.33 -2.56
CA THR A 19 9.68 -4.19 -1.10
C THR A 19 8.35 -4.50 -0.42
N LEU A 20 7.25 -4.60 -1.17
CA LEU A 20 5.93 -4.94 -0.63
C LEU A 20 5.92 -6.24 0.18
N PRO A 21 6.54 -7.36 -0.26
CA PRO A 21 6.52 -8.60 0.53
C PRO A 21 7.09 -8.45 1.94
N ALA A 22 8.15 -7.64 2.11
CA ALA A 22 8.75 -7.41 3.42
C ALA A 22 7.81 -6.60 4.35
N LEU A 23 7.02 -5.70 3.78
CA LEU A 23 6.06 -4.89 4.51
C LEU A 23 4.76 -5.64 4.78
N LEU A 24 4.44 -6.65 3.97
CA LEU A 24 3.29 -7.53 4.17
C LEU A 24 3.54 -8.61 5.24
N ASP A 25 4.78 -8.79 5.71
CA ASP A 25 5.07 -9.69 6.82
C ASP A 25 4.21 -9.31 8.05
N PRO A 26 3.45 -10.25 8.62
CA PRO A 26 2.65 -10.02 9.83
C PRO A 26 3.39 -9.35 10.99
N LYS A 27 4.70 -9.61 11.14
CA LYS A 27 5.56 -9.02 12.18
C LYS A 27 5.90 -7.57 11.92
N VAL A 28 5.79 -7.12 10.67
CA VAL A 28 6.13 -5.77 10.21
C VAL A 28 4.88 -4.91 10.07
N GLN A 29 3.77 -5.47 9.55
CA GLN A 29 2.53 -4.72 9.25
C GLN A 29 2.00 -3.89 10.43
N ASP A 30 2.15 -4.35 11.67
CA ASP A 30 1.71 -3.62 12.86
C ASP A 30 2.48 -2.30 13.10
N ARG A 31 3.62 -2.14 12.40
CA ARG A 31 4.45 -0.94 12.38
C ARG A 31 4.39 -0.17 11.06
N VAL A 32 3.49 -0.55 10.15
CA VAL A 32 3.28 0.13 8.88
C VAL A 32 2.05 1.04 8.97
N VAL A 33 2.24 2.32 8.71
CA VAL A 33 1.16 3.31 8.57
C VAL A 33 0.91 3.65 7.11
N HIS A 34 -0.30 4.10 6.80
CA HIS A 34 -0.63 4.54 5.46
C HIS A 34 0.11 5.85 5.14
N GLY A 35 0.89 5.84 4.05
CA GLY A 35 1.43 7.03 3.43
C GLY A 35 0.93 7.10 2.00
N SER A 36 0.36 8.24 1.58
CA SER A 36 -0.18 8.40 0.23
C SER A 36 0.92 8.36 -0.83
N ASP A 37 0.63 7.72 -1.97
CA ASP A 37 1.52 7.78 -3.14
C ASP A 37 1.34 9.08 -3.93
N PHE A 38 0.30 9.88 -3.67
CA PHE A 38 0.05 11.14 -4.40
C PHE A 38 1.18 12.16 -4.19
N PRO A 39 1.68 12.84 -5.26
CA PRO A 39 1.15 12.89 -6.64
C PRO A 39 1.71 11.81 -7.60
N ILE A 40 2.50 10.86 -7.10
CA ILE A 40 3.07 9.77 -7.90
C ILE A 40 1.95 8.81 -8.33
N PRO A 41 1.90 8.40 -9.61
CA PRO A 41 0.86 7.50 -10.09
C PRO A 41 1.01 6.08 -9.48
N SER A 42 0.02 5.68 -8.68
CA SER A 42 -0.16 4.31 -8.17
C SER A 42 -1.03 3.50 -9.15
N GLY A 43 -0.39 2.94 -10.17
CA GLY A 43 -1.08 2.20 -11.23
C GLY A 43 -1.32 0.71 -10.92
N GLY A 44 -0.66 0.16 -9.89
CA GLY A 44 -0.74 -1.27 -9.55
C GLY A 44 0.02 -2.20 -10.52
N PHE A 45 0.68 -1.65 -11.55
CA PHE A 45 1.38 -2.43 -12.57
C PHE A 45 2.57 -3.23 -12.00
N GLY A 46 3.38 -2.61 -11.13
CA GLY A 46 4.47 -3.31 -10.44
C GLY A 46 3.98 -4.48 -9.59
N PRO A 47 3.06 -4.25 -8.63
CA PRO A 47 2.45 -5.32 -7.84
C PRO A 47 1.78 -6.43 -8.67
N TRP A 48 1.17 -6.08 -9.80
CA TRP A 48 0.56 -7.06 -10.72
C TRP A 48 1.60 -7.95 -11.40
N ILE A 49 2.67 -7.38 -11.98
CA ILE A 49 3.79 -8.17 -12.53
C ILE A 49 4.44 -9.04 -11.45
N GLY A 50 4.53 -8.52 -10.23
CA GLY A 50 5.08 -9.23 -9.07
C GLY A 50 4.20 -10.35 -8.51
N GLY A 51 3.00 -10.59 -9.08
CA GLY A 51 2.06 -11.59 -8.57
C GLY A 51 1.40 -11.24 -7.23
N LEU A 52 1.58 -10.00 -6.74
CA LEU A 52 1.01 -9.52 -5.47
C LEU A 52 -0.38 -8.91 -5.64
N LEU A 53 -0.73 -8.49 -6.85
CA LEU A 53 -2.05 -7.95 -7.17
C LEU A 53 -2.73 -8.86 -8.21
N SER A 54 -3.94 -9.32 -7.91
CA SER A 54 -4.71 -10.15 -8.85
C SER A 54 -5.01 -9.38 -10.15
N GLY A 55 -5.11 -10.10 -11.28
CA GLY A 55 -5.50 -9.48 -12.55
C GLY A 55 -6.88 -8.81 -12.52
N LYS A 56 -7.81 -9.33 -11.70
CA LYS A 56 -9.12 -8.71 -11.46
C LYS A 56 -8.96 -7.38 -10.72
N SER A 57 -8.23 -7.38 -9.61
CA SER A 57 -7.97 -6.16 -8.82
C SER A 57 -7.22 -5.11 -9.63
N PHE A 58 -6.25 -5.52 -10.46
CA PHE A 58 -5.54 -4.61 -11.36
C PHE A 58 -6.50 -3.91 -12.35
N ARG A 59 -7.44 -4.66 -12.94
CA ARG A 59 -8.46 -4.09 -13.84
C ARG A 59 -9.42 -3.15 -13.10
N GLU A 60 -9.83 -3.48 -11.88
CA GLU A 60 -10.70 -2.61 -11.07
C GLU A 60 -9.98 -1.31 -10.67
N ALA A 61 -8.71 -1.39 -10.23
CA ALA A 61 -7.93 -0.22 -9.88
C ALA A 61 -7.83 0.80 -11.04
N ARG A 62 -7.75 0.33 -12.29
CA ARG A 62 -7.69 1.17 -13.48
C ARG A 62 -8.98 1.95 -13.77
N LYS A 63 -10.12 1.53 -13.21
CA LYS A 63 -11.41 2.22 -13.36
C LYS A 63 -11.61 3.34 -12.34
N ILE A 64 -10.86 3.33 -11.23
CA ILE A 64 -10.98 4.32 -10.17
C ILE A 64 -10.33 5.63 -10.64
N ALA A 65 -11.11 6.68 -10.87
CA ALA A 65 -10.60 7.96 -11.36
C ALA A 65 -9.75 8.70 -10.31
N ASN A 66 -10.18 8.66 -9.05
CA ASN A 66 -9.50 9.34 -7.96
C ASN A 66 -8.17 8.63 -7.61
N PRO A 67 -7.01 9.31 -7.72
CA PRO A 67 -5.71 8.69 -7.47
C PRO A 67 -5.50 8.26 -6.01
N LEU A 68 -6.10 8.97 -5.03
CA LEU A 68 -6.01 8.61 -3.61
C LEU A 68 -6.81 7.35 -3.32
N GLU A 69 -8.04 7.29 -3.84
CA GLU A 69 -8.89 6.11 -3.72
C GLU A 69 -8.26 4.89 -4.38
N ARG A 70 -7.67 5.09 -5.58
CA ARG A 70 -6.97 4.04 -6.31
C ARG A 70 -5.78 3.50 -5.52
N ASP A 71 -5.00 4.38 -4.89
CA ASP A 71 -3.87 4.00 -4.06
C ASP A 71 -4.30 3.14 -2.85
N CYS A 72 -5.32 3.60 -2.12
CA CYS A 72 -5.90 2.84 -1.01
C CYS A 72 -6.42 1.47 -1.45
N PHE A 73 -7.17 1.42 -2.56
CA PHE A 73 -7.69 0.18 -3.12
C PHE A 73 -6.57 -0.81 -3.47
N ILE A 74 -5.52 -0.35 -4.14
CA ILE A 74 -4.37 -1.20 -4.48
C ILE A 74 -3.73 -1.72 -3.20
N LYS A 75 -3.45 -0.86 -2.22
CA LYS A 75 -2.81 -1.26 -0.95
C LYS A 75 -3.62 -2.34 -0.22
N GLN A 76 -4.94 -2.18 -0.14
CA GLN A 76 -5.82 -3.22 0.41
C GLN A 76 -5.76 -4.52 -0.40
N ALA A 77 -5.82 -4.43 -1.73
CA ALA A 77 -5.83 -5.59 -2.63
C ALA A 77 -4.51 -6.38 -2.66
N VAL A 78 -3.38 -5.73 -2.35
CA VAL A 78 -2.06 -6.38 -2.20
C VAL A 78 -1.93 -7.06 -0.82
N GLY A 79 -2.75 -6.69 0.16
CA GLY A 79 -2.83 -7.37 1.46
C GLY A 79 -2.41 -6.53 2.67
N PHE A 80 -2.31 -5.20 2.56
CA PHE A 80 -2.19 -4.35 3.74
C PHE A 80 -3.47 -4.43 4.58
N ARG A 81 -3.31 -4.69 5.87
CA ARG A 81 -4.43 -4.73 6.83
C ARG A 81 -5.08 -3.37 6.98
N GLU A 82 -6.36 -3.39 7.38
CA GLU A 82 -7.11 -2.18 7.73
C GLU A 82 -6.38 -1.31 8.77
N SER A 83 -5.69 -1.93 9.72
CA SER A 83 -4.89 -1.23 10.73
C SER A 83 -3.84 -0.29 10.16
N THR A 84 -3.33 -0.54 8.94
CA THR A 84 -2.39 0.38 8.28
C THR A 84 -3.05 1.73 7.99
N PHE A 85 -4.35 1.75 7.72
CA PHE A 85 -5.11 2.96 7.39
C PHE A 85 -5.69 3.67 8.62
N THR A 86 -5.97 2.93 9.69
CA THR A 86 -6.72 3.45 10.85
C THR A 86 -5.87 3.72 12.09
N ARG A 87 -4.63 3.22 12.17
CA ARG A 87 -3.78 3.32 13.38
C ARG A 87 -3.16 4.70 13.60
N LEU A 88 -3.00 5.51 12.56
CA LEU A 88 -2.26 6.78 12.66
C LEU A 88 -2.82 7.73 13.75
N PRO A 89 -4.15 7.94 13.86
CA PRO A 89 -4.75 8.71 14.96
C PRO A 89 -4.36 8.22 16.36
N ASP A 90 -4.22 6.90 16.56
CA ASP A 90 -3.87 6.31 17.87
C ASP A 90 -2.39 6.53 18.26
N LEU A 91 -1.54 6.90 17.30
CA LEU A 91 -0.11 7.13 17.50
C LEU A 91 0.23 8.59 17.77
N LEU A 92 -0.67 9.50 17.43
CA LEU A 92 -0.51 10.94 17.60
C LEU A 92 -1.03 11.38 18.99
N PRO A 93 -0.40 12.38 19.61
CA PRO A 93 -0.81 12.91 20.92
C PRO A 93 -2.11 13.72 20.86
#